data_AF-A0A7W0P2N4-F1
#
_entry.id   AF-A0A7W0P2N4-F1
#
_cell.length_a   1.000
_cell.length_b   1.000
_cell.length_c   1.000
_cell.angle_alpha   90.00
_cell.angle_beta   90.00
_cell.angle_gamma   90.00
#
_symmetry.space_group_name_H-M   'P 1'
#
loop_
_entity.id
_entity.type
_entity.pdbx_description
1 polymer ?
#
loop_
_entity_poly.entity_id
_entity_poly.type
_entity_poly.pdbx_seq_one_letter_code
_entity_poly.pdbx_strand_id
1 'polypeptide(L)' 'MIHIRRGVVRAVTAERPGAQELEVEVDGTSAPAISYPDLCGEVRPGDPVLLNTTAVELGLGTGGVFFVIAVEGRESP' A
#
# COMPACT_ATOMS: atom_id res chain seq x y z
N MET A 1 -11.80 -11.33 9.41
CA MET A 1 -10.38 -11.72 9.28
C MET A 1 -9.74 -10.75 8.31
N ILE A 2 -8.56 -10.23 8.61
CA ILE A 2 -7.84 -9.31 7.71
C ILE A 2 -6.83 -10.13 6.91
N HIS A 3 -6.84 -9.96 5.60
CA HIS A 3 -5.86 -10.54 4.67
C HIS A 3 -4.73 -9.54 4.49
N ILE A 4 -3.54 -9.94 4.95
CA ILE A 4 -2.31 -9.15 4.88
C ILE A 4 -1.38 -9.81 3.86
N ARG A 5 -0.75 -8.99 3.02
CA ARG A 5 0.31 -9.38 2.09
C ARG A 5 1.50 -8.45 2.23
N ARG A 6 2.69 -8.99 1.95
CA ARG A 6 3.90 -8.19 1.77
C ARG A 6 4.00 -7.74 0.33
N GLY A 7 4.47 -6.52 0.12
CA GLY A 7 4.78 -6.01 -1.19
C GLY A 7 5.98 -5.06 -1.18
N VAL A 8 6.40 -4.66 -2.36
CA VAL A 8 7.45 -3.64 -2.54
C VAL A 8 6.89 -2.51 -3.39
N VAL A 9 7.10 -1.28 -2.95
CA VAL A 9 6.66 -0.10 -3.70
C VAL A 9 7.52 0.03 -4.96
N ARG A 10 6.88 0.08 -6.12
CA ARG A 10 7.52 0.27 -7.43
C ARG A 10 7.55 1.73 -7.83
N ALA A 11 6.46 2.45 -7.60
CA ALA A 11 6.36 3.87 -7.91
C ALA A 11 5.37 4.59 -7.00
N VAL A 12 5.57 5.90 -6.80
CA VAL A 12 4.52 6.82 -6.33
C VAL A 12 3.87 7.39 -7.59
N THR A 13 2.62 7.04 -7.85
CA THR A 13 1.92 7.39 -9.10
C THR A 13 1.19 8.72 -9.00
N ALA A 14 0.77 9.11 -7.79
CA ALA A 14 0.24 10.44 -7.52
C ALA A 14 0.45 10.82 -6.05
N GLU A 15 0.61 12.13 -5.81
CA GLU A 15 0.59 12.71 -4.47
C GLU A 15 -0.62 13.64 -4.36
N ARG A 16 -1.39 13.45 -3.29
CA ARG A 16 -2.55 14.25 -2.93
C ARG A 16 -2.35 14.81 -1.52
N PRO A 17 -3.07 15.87 -1.13
CA PRO A 17 -3.07 16.32 0.27
C PRO A 17 -3.42 15.17 1.22
N GLY A 18 -2.44 14.71 2.00
CA GLY A 18 -2.59 13.64 3.00
C GLY A 18 -2.57 12.20 2.46
N ALA A 19 -2.35 11.97 1.16
CA ALA A 19 -2.34 10.62 0.60
C ALA A 19 -1.35 10.44 -0.56
N GLN A 20 -0.79 9.24 -0.67
CA GLN A 20 0.03 8.82 -1.81
C GLN A 20 -0.65 7.63 -2.50
N GLU A 21 -0.82 7.74 -3.81
CA GLU A 21 -1.16 6.60 -4.66
C GLU A 21 0.12 5.94 -5.14
N LEU A 22 0.13 4.61 -5.11
CA LEU A 22 1.32 3.81 -5.31
C LEU A 22 1.05 2.72 -6.34
N GLU A 23 2.09 2.33 -7.06
CA GLU A 23 2.18 1.02 -7.68
C GLU A 23 3.04 0.13 -6.77
N VAL A 24 2.51 -1.03 -6.37
CA VAL A 24 3.21 -2.01 -5.54
C VAL A 24 3.30 -3.34 -6.27
N GLU A 25 4.38 -4.08 -6.06
CA GLU A 25 4.48 -5.47 -6.48
C GLU A 25 4.16 -6.39 -5.31
N VAL A 26 3.21 -7.29 -5.51
CA VAL A 26 2.79 -8.32 -4.55
C VAL A 26 2.77 -9.66 -5.26
N ASP A 27 3.49 -10.65 -4.71
CA ASP A 27 3.58 -12.00 -5.29
C ASP A 27 3.94 -12.00 -6.79
N GLY A 28 4.83 -11.08 -7.21
CA GLY A 28 5.29 -10.91 -8.59
C GLY A 28 4.32 -10.18 -9.52
N THR A 29 3.21 -9.63 -9.01
CA THR A 29 2.20 -8.90 -9.78
C THR A 29 2.11 -7.45 -9.33
N SER A 30 2.05 -6.50 -10.27
CA SER A 30 1.77 -5.09 -9.97
C SER A 30 0.30 -4.89 -9.58
N ALA A 31 0.07 -4.10 -8.54
CA ALA A 31 -1.25 -3.68 -8.09
C ALA A 31 -1.22 -2.22 -7.61
N PRO A 32 -2.35 -1.48 -7.73
CA PRO A 32 -2.45 -0.16 -7.14
C PRO A 32 -2.59 -0.25 -5.61
N ALA A 33 -1.98 0.68 -4.90
CA ALA A 33 -2.15 0.84 -3.47
C ALA A 33 -2.30 2.31 -3.07
N ILE A 34 -2.86 2.54 -1.89
CA ILE A 34 -2.94 3.86 -1.27
C ILE A 34 -2.26 3.85 0.10
N SER A 35 -1.50 4.91 0.36
CA SER A 35 -0.82 5.21 1.61
C SER A 35 -1.30 6.55 2.15
N TYR A 36 -1.33 6.68 3.47
CA TYR A 36 -1.54 7.94 4.16
C TYR A 36 -0.28 8.28 4.95
N PRO A 37 0.51 9.29 4.52
CA PRO A 37 1.76 9.65 5.18
C PRO A 37 1.62 9.98 6.67
N ASP A 38 0.48 10.51 7.09
CA ASP A 38 0.19 10.79 8.50
C ASP A 38 0.11 9.51 9.38
N LEU A 39 -0.06 8.34 8.76
CA LEU A 39 -0.14 7.04 9.47
C LEU A 39 1.16 6.22 9.35
N CYS A 40 1.83 6.28 8.19
CA CYS A 40 2.94 5.39 7.85
C CYS A 40 4.27 6.12 7.57
N GLY A 41 4.26 7.45 7.61
CA GLY A 41 5.30 8.28 7.01
C GLY A 41 5.25 8.28 5.48
N GLU A 42 6.11 9.09 4.85
CA GLU A 42 6.24 9.11 3.40
C GLU A 42 6.73 7.75 2.86
N VAL A 43 6.00 7.21 1.89
CA VAL A 43 6.34 5.98 1.19
C VAL A 43 7.13 6.31 -0.07
N ARG A 44 8.19 5.54 -0.34
CA ARG A 44 9.12 5.75 -1.46
C ARG A 44 9.29 4.46 -2.28
N PRO A 45 9.64 4.55 -3.57
CA PRO A 45 10.01 3.39 -4.36
C PRO A 45 11.13 2.57 -3.70
N GLY A 46 10.97 1.24 -3.71
CA GLY A 46 11.86 0.30 -3.04
C GLY A 46 11.46 -0.04 -1.61
N ASP A 47 10.51 0.68 -1.01
CA ASP A 47 10.07 0.40 0.36
C ASP A 47 9.32 -0.95 0.45
N PRO A 48 9.71 -1.83 1.39
CA PRO A 48 8.92 -3.00 1.74
C PRO A 48 7.71 -2.57 2.58
N VAL A 49 6.53 -3.03 2.20
CA VAL A 49 5.26 -2.61 2.82
C VAL A 49 4.36 -3.78 3.17
N LEU A 50 3.59 -3.62 4.25
CA LEU A 50 2.47 -4.49 4.59
C LEU A 50 1.18 -3.90 4.04
N LEU A 51 0.40 -4.72 3.33
CA LEU A 51 -0.79 -4.32 2.61
C LEU A 51 -2.01 -5.07 3.14
N ASN A 52 -3.11 -4.35 3.35
CA ASN A 52 -4.43 -4.93 3.51
C ASN A 52 -5.04 -5.18 2.13
N THR A 53 -5.22 -6.46 1.79
CA THR A 53 -5.80 -6.91 0.52
C THR A 53 -7.26 -7.36 0.66
N THR A 54 -7.79 -7.38 1.90
CA THR A 54 -9.09 -7.96 2.26
C THR A 54 -10.23 -7.45 1.38
N ALA A 55 -10.32 -6.14 1.19
CA ALA A 55 -11.44 -5.55 0.45
C ALA A 55 -11.41 -5.91 -1.04
N VAL A 56 -10.22 -6.08 -1.61
CA VAL A 56 -10.05 -6.53 -2.99
C VAL A 56 -10.38 -8.01 -3.11
N GLU A 57 -9.84 -8.85 -2.21
CA GLU A 57 -10.11 -10.30 -2.20
C GLU A 57 -11.59 -10.63 -2.01
N LEU A 58 -12.31 -9.83 -1.22
CA LEU A 58 -13.75 -9.99 -0.98
C LEU A 58 -14.63 -9.25 -2.01
N GLY A 59 -14.04 -8.56 -3.00
CA GLY A 59 -14.80 -7.86 -4.04
C GLY A 59 -15.68 -6.71 -3.53
N LEU A 60 -15.25 -5.97 -2.50
CA LEU A 60 -16.05 -4.93 -1.83
C LEU A 60 -16.08 -3.58 -2.56
N GLY A 61 -15.53 -3.50 -3.78
CA GLY A 61 -15.64 -2.31 -4.62
C GLY A 61 -14.57 -1.22 -4.39
N THR A 62 -13.34 -1.58 -4.00
CA THR A 62 -12.21 -0.61 -3.87
C THR A 62 -11.54 -0.27 -5.20
N GLY A 63 -12.00 -0.84 -6.32
CA GLY A 63 -11.34 -0.69 -7.63
C GLY A 63 -10.01 -1.43 -7.74
N GLY A 64 -9.75 -2.42 -6.88
CA GLY A 64 -8.50 -3.19 -6.88
C GLY A 64 -7.38 -2.56 -6.06
N VAL A 65 -7.65 -1.44 -5.36
CA VAL A 65 -6.64 -0.72 -4.57
C VAL A 65 -6.41 -1.39 -3.22
N PHE A 66 -5.15 -1.70 -2.92
CA PHE A 66 -4.70 -2.15 -1.60
C PHE A 66 -4.42 -0.98 -0.66
N PHE A 67 -4.50 -1.21 0.64
CA PHE A 67 -4.20 -0.20 1.65
C PHE A 67 -2.87 -0.51 2.35
N VAL A 68 -1.95 0.46 2.40
CA VAL A 68 -0.69 0.32 3.13
C VAL A 68 -0.96 0.43 4.63
N ILE A 69 -0.59 -0.61 5.37
CA ILE A 69 -0.72 -0.69 6.84
C ILE A 69 0.55 -0.17 7.52
N ALA A 70 1.72 -0.51 6.96
CA ALA A 70 3.01 -0.17 7.51
C ALA A 70 4.11 -0.25 6.45
N VAL A 71 5.21 0.48 6.68
CA VAL A 71 6.47 0.30 5.97
C VAL A 71 7.39 -0.55 6.86
N GLU A 72 7.85 -1.69 6.37
CA GLU A 72 8.69 -2.60 7.16
C GLU A 72 10.04 -1.93 7.50
N GLY A 73 10.48 -2.10 8.76
CA GLY A 73 11.73 -1.50 9.25
C GLY A 73 11.60 -0.03 9.64
N ARG A 74 10.39 0.54 9.64
CA ARG A 74 10.11 1.88 10.17
C ARG A 74 9.13 1.78 11.33
N GLU A 75 9.36 2.60 12.36
CA GLU A 75 8.34 2.85 13.35
C GLU A 75 7.34 3.85 12.76
N SER A 76 6.05 3.60 12.95
CA SER A 76 5.03 4.61 12.63
C SER A 76 5.29 5.86 13.48
N PRO A 77 5.14 7.07 12.92
CA PRO A 77 5.36 8.32 13.63
C PRO A 77 4.42 8.51 14.83
#